data_AF-A0A510DX30-F1
#
_entry.id   AF-A0A510DX30-F1
#
_cell.length_a   1.000
_cell.length_b   1.000
_cell.length_c   1.000
_cell.angle_alpha   90.00
_cell.angle_beta   90.00
_cell.angle_gamma   90.00
#
_symmetry.space_group_name_H-M   'P 1'
#
loop_
_entity.id
_entity.type
_entity.pdbx_description
1 polymer ?
#
loop_
_entity_poly.entity_id
_entity_poly.type
_entity_poly.pdbx_seq_one_letter_code
_entity_poly.pdbx_strand_id
1 'polypeptide(L)'
;MKGKGILGEVQVENGSVKGTQGDVRNPEEIAKIVQGNIEKGMQEARDLGFSAIHGFAMIGSERSIAFMKGKAVVASTKEVSWQDVFLGYVYSKGLLVLGILVTILALGIMVTGVFTGIFTWFSLNARLYFSIAALVVGISLLVASKSELSYRL
;
A
#
# COMPACT_ATOMS: atom_id res chain seq x y z
N MET A 1 3.27 9.10 -5.46
CA MET A 1 4.74 9.12 -5.59
C MET A 1 5.18 7.83 -6.27
N LYS A 2 5.72 7.91 -7.49
CA LYS A 2 6.64 6.87 -8.00
C LYS A 2 7.84 6.92 -7.06
N GLY A 3 8.07 5.85 -6.30
CA GLY A 3 9.22 5.79 -5.39
C GLY A 3 10.51 6.04 -6.16
N LYS A 4 11.52 6.62 -5.51
CA LYS A 4 12.82 6.85 -6.13
C LYS A 4 13.34 5.51 -6.68
N GLY A 5 13.85 5.50 -7.91
CA GLY A 5 14.39 4.30 -8.55
C GLY A 5 13.38 3.26 -9.02
N ILE A 6 12.06 3.48 -8.92
CA ILE A 6 11.04 2.59 -9.50
C ILE A 6 10.92 2.85 -11.00
N LEU A 7 11.23 1.82 -11.80
CA LEU A 7 11.21 1.88 -13.26
C LEU A 7 9.79 1.58 -13.80
N GLY A 8 9.11 0.61 -13.18
CA GLY A 8 7.74 0.30 -13.51
C GLY A 8 7.13 -0.83 -12.67
N GLU A 9 5.86 -1.12 -12.95
CA GLU A 9 5.05 -2.12 -12.27
C GLU A 9 4.36 -3.01 -13.30
N VAL A 10 4.33 -4.32 -13.04
CA VAL A 10 3.59 -5.31 -13.81
C VAL A 10 2.60 -5.98 -12.89
N GLN A 11 1.31 -5.92 -13.23
CA GLN A 11 0.28 -6.67 -12.53
C GLN A 11 0.22 -8.08 -13.10
N VAL A 12 0.46 -9.07 -12.25
CA VAL A 12 0.56 -10.48 -12.62
C VAL A 12 -0.59 -11.23 -11.98
N GLU A 13 -1.36 -11.94 -12.80
CA GLU A 13 -2.44 -12.83 -12.37
C GLU A 13 -2.30 -14.16 -13.12
N ASN A 14 -2.13 -15.26 -12.40
CA ASN A 14 -1.95 -16.60 -12.96
C ASN A 14 -0.88 -16.67 -14.06
N GLY A 15 0.30 -16.10 -13.80
CA GLY A 15 1.40 -16.02 -14.76
C GLY A 15 1.16 -15.14 -16.00
N SER A 16 0.03 -14.42 -16.06
CA SER A 16 -0.32 -13.52 -17.16
C SER A 16 -0.24 -12.06 -16.72
N VAL A 17 0.17 -11.19 -17.66
CA VAL A 17 0.18 -9.74 -17.45
C VAL A 17 -1.24 -9.20 -17.59
N LYS A 18 -1.73 -8.51 -16.55
CA LYS A 18 -3.04 -7.83 -16.56
C LYS A 18 -2.92 -6.32 -16.78
N GLY A 19 -1.75 -5.76 -16.51
CA GLY A 19 -1.49 -4.36 -16.71
C GLY A 19 -0.03 -4.03 -16.44
N THR A 20 0.44 -2.95 -17.07
CA THR A 20 1.80 -2.45 -16.94
C THR A 20 1.76 -0.95 -16.72
N GLN A 21 2.59 -0.45 -15.81
CA GLN A 21 2.81 0.98 -15.61
C GLN A 21 4.30 1.29 -15.63
N GLY A 22 4.70 2.39 -16.27
CA GLY A 22 6.10 2.79 -16.36
C GLY A 22 6.86 2.12 -17.50
N ASP A 23 8.19 2.24 -17.46
CA ASP A 23 9.09 1.68 -18.47
C ASP A 23 9.54 0.28 -18.03
N VAL A 24 8.71 -0.71 -18.36
CA VAL A 24 9.02 -2.12 -18.15
C VAL A 24 9.34 -2.76 -19.48
N ARG A 25 10.58 -3.22 -19.65
CA ARG A 25 10.98 -4.04 -20.79
C ARG A 25 10.56 -5.48 -20.53
N ASN A 26 9.90 -6.10 -21.51
CA ASN A 26 9.45 -7.51 -21.51
C ASN A 26 8.57 -7.89 -20.29
N PRO A 27 7.37 -7.28 -20.14
CA PRO A 27 6.49 -7.57 -19.01
C PRO A 27 6.02 -9.04 -18.96
N GLU A 28 5.89 -9.71 -20.11
CA GLU A 28 5.49 -11.13 -20.20
C GLU A 28 6.59 -12.06 -19.65
N GLU A 29 7.84 -11.73 -19.92
CA GLU A 29 8.98 -12.48 -19.39
C GLU A 29 9.07 -12.33 -17.87
N ILE A 30 8.87 -11.12 -17.36
CA ILE A 30 8.80 -10.84 -15.92
C ILE A 30 7.65 -11.63 -15.29
N ALA A 31 6.47 -11.67 -15.90
CA ALA A 31 5.34 -12.45 -15.37
C ALA A 31 5.66 -13.94 -15.26
N LYS A 32 6.35 -14.52 -16.26
CA LYS A 32 6.81 -15.92 -16.23
C LYS A 32 7.83 -16.17 -15.13
N ILE A 33 8.84 -15.31 -15.01
CA ILE A 33 9.86 -15.40 -13.95
C ILE A 33 9.20 -15.32 -12.57
N VAL A 34 8.28 -14.37 -12.41
CA VAL A 34 7.54 -14.18 -11.15
C VAL A 34 6.72 -15.42 -10.82
N GLN A 35 5.96 -15.96 -11.77
CA GLN A 35 5.16 -17.16 -11.57
C GLN A 35 6.01 -18.36 -11.15
N GLY A 36 7.13 -18.61 -11.83
CA GLY A 36 8.04 -19.71 -11.48
C GLY A 36 8.64 -19.56 -10.07
N ASN A 37 8.99 -18.33 -9.66
CA ASN A 37 9.46 -18.07 -8.30
C ASN A 37 8.37 -18.23 -7.25
N ILE A 38 7.11 -17.88 -7.57
CA ILE A 38 5.98 -18.12 -6.65
C ILE A 38 5.77 -19.61 -6.46
N GLU A 39 5.74 -20.39 -7.53
CA GLU A 39 5.51 -21.84 -7.45
C GLU A 39 6.59 -22.53 -6.64
N LYS A 40 7.86 -22.22 -6.92
CA LYS A 40 8.99 -22.76 -6.16
C LYS A 40 8.99 -22.29 -4.71
N GLY A 41 8.78 -21.00 -4.46
CA GLY A 41 8.72 -20.46 -3.10
C GLY A 41 7.55 -21.01 -2.29
N MET A 42 6.40 -21.29 -2.92
CA MET A 42 5.27 -21.97 -2.27
C MET A 42 5.57 -23.43 -1.92
N GLN A 43 6.42 -24.11 -2.70
CA GLN A 43 6.91 -25.44 -2.35
C GLN A 43 7.85 -25.37 -1.14
N GLU A 44 8.86 -24.52 -1.19
CA GLU A 44 9.83 -24.33 -0.09
C GLU A 44 9.15 -23.88 1.20
N ALA A 45 8.16 -22.97 1.11
CA ALA A 45 7.39 -22.52 2.27
C ALA A 45 6.62 -23.67 2.93
N ARG A 46 6.00 -24.55 2.14
CA ARG A 46 5.29 -25.73 2.64
C ARG A 46 6.23 -26.72 3.31
N ASP A 47 7.42 -26.92 2.73
CA ASP A 47 8.45 -27.79 3.31
C ASP A 47 8.95 -27.26 4.66
N LEU A 48 8.96 -25.93 4.84
CA LEU A 48 9.31 -25.25 6.08
C LEU A 48 8.13 -25.09 7.08
N GLY A 49 6.94 -25.62 6.75
CA GLY A 49 5.75 -25.56 7.60
C GLY A 49 4.98 -24.23 7.54
N PHE A 50 5.30 -23.34 6.60
CA PHE A 50 4.53 -22.14 6.33
C PHE A 50 3.36 -22.43 5.37
N SER A 51 2.26 -21.70 5.54
CA SER A 51 1.06 -21.88 4.69
C SER A 51 1.23 -21.29 3.29
N ALA A 52 1.98 -20.19 3.15
CA ALA A 52 2.20 -19.51 1.88
C ALA A 52 3.40 -18.56 1.92
N ILE A 53 3.92 -18.20 0.74
CA ILE A 53 4.73 -16.99 0.57
C ILE A 53 3.81 -15.80 0.30
N HIS A 54 4.11 -14.65 0.89
CA HIS A 54 3.33 -13.42 0.68
C HIS A 54 4.00 -12.44 -0.29
N GLY A 55 5.22 -12.78 -0.75
CA GLY A 55 5.99 -12.04 -1.72
C GLY A 55 7.47 -12.36 -1.62
N PHE A 56 8.26 -11.78 -2.51
CA PHE A 56 9.72 -11.92 -2.53
C PHE A 56 10.37 -10.72 -3.20
N ALA A 57 11.67 -10.56 -2.99
CA ALA A 57 12.51 -9.60 -3.70
C ALA A 57 13.75 -10.30 -4.26
N MET A 58 14.05 -10.06 -5.52
CA MET A 58 15.27 -10.47 -6.21
C MET A 58 16.12 -9.22 -6.43
N ILE A 59 17.25 -9.16 -5.74
CA ILE A 59 18.16 -8.01 -5.78
C ILE A 59 19.30 -8.31 -6.75
N GLY A 60 19.24 -7.75 -7.95
CA GLY A 60 20.31 -7.85 -8.94
C GLY A 60 21.31 -6.69 -8.85
N SER A 61 22.42 -6.75 -9.57
CA SER A 61 23.48 -5.73 -9.53
C SER A 61 23.03 -4.36 -10.09
N GLU A 62 22.17 -4.36 -11.11
CA GLU A 62 21.67 -3.12 -11.75
C GLU A 62 20.16 -2.96 -11.61
N ARG A 63 19.41 -4.06 -11.76
CA ARG A 63 17.96 -4.08 -11.66
C ARG A 63 17.52 -5.11 -10.64
N SER A 64 16.47 -4.75 -9.91
CA SER A 64 15.85 -5.60 -8.92
C SER A 64 14.35 -5.73 -9.21
N ILE A 65 13.78 -6.85 -8.79
CA ILE A 65 12.35 -7.14 -8.94
C ILE A 65 11.81 -7.49 -7.56
N ALA A 66 10.73 -6.84 -7.14
CA ALA A 66 9.98 -7.24 -5.95
C ALA A 66 8.56 -7.60 -6.33
N PHE A 67 8.09 -8.77 -5.93
CA PHE A 67 6.74 -9.23 -6.16
C PHE A 67 5.98 -9.34 -4.85
N MET A 68 4.85 -8.63 -4.75
CA MET A 68 3.92 -8.71 -3.61
C MET A 68 2.49 -8.41 -4.08
N LYS A 69 1.49 -9.09 -3.52
CA LYS A 69 0.05 -8.85 -3.78
C LYS A 69 -0.33 -8.82 -5.28
N GLY A 70 0.23 -9.72 -6.09
CA GLY A 70 -0.06 -9.77 -7.53
C GLY A 70 0.57 -8.63 -8.33
N LYS A 71 1.51 -7.87 -7.75
CA LYS A 71 2.25 -6.81 -8.44
C LYS A 71 3.74 -7.09 -8.37
N ALA A 72 4.41 -7.03 -9.52
CA ALA A 72 5.85 -7.04 -9.64
C ALA A 72 6.34 -5.62 -9.90
N VAL A 73 7.11 -5.07 -8.97
CA VAL A 73 7.79 -3.77 -9.11
C VAL A 73 9.19 -4.03 -9.63
N VAL A 74 9.53 -3.36 -10.74
CA VAL A 74 10.88 -3.34 -11.31
C VAL A 74 11.55 -2.04 -10.90
N ALA A 75 12.73 -2.15 -10.32
CA ALA A 75 13.46 -1.01 -9.79
C ALA A 75 14.95 -1.04 -10.13
N SER A 76 15.58 0.13 -10.20
CA SER A 76 17.02 0.30 -10.28
C SER A 76 17.62 0.03 -8.91
N THR A 77 18.47 -1.01 -8.79
CA THR A 77 18.99 -1.46 -7.50
C THR A 77 19.72 -0.36 -6.74
N LYS A 78 20.46 0.49 -7.46
CA LYS A 78 21.30 1.53 -6.86
C LYS A 78 20.52 2.75 -6.36
N GLU A 79 19.31 2.95 -6.86
CA GLU A 79 18.52 4.16 -6.60
C GLU A 79 17.27 3.89 -5.78
N VAL A 80 16.84 2.64 -5.68
CA VAL A 80 15.58 2.27 -5.05
C VAL A 80 15.63 2.41 -3.54
N SER A 81 14.65 3.12 -2.98
CA SER A 81 14.34 3.03 -1.56
C SER A 81 13.47 1.80 -1.33
N TRP A 82 14.08 0.72 -0.84
CA TRP A 82 13.35 -0.50 -0.50
C TRP A 82 12.24 -0.23 0.52
N GLN A 83 12.49 0.66 1.49
CA GLN A 83 11.46 1.08 2.45
C GLN A 83 10.24 1.69 1.76
N ASP A 84 10.42 2.50 0.70
CA ASP A 84 9.30 3.07 -0.05
C ASP A 84 8.53 2.01 -0.83
N VAL A 85 9.24 1.02 -1.38
CA VAL A 85 8.64 -0.14 -2.05
C VAL A 85 7.78 -0.93 -1.05
N PHE A 86 8.31 -1.24 0.14
CA PHE A 86 7.57 -1.93 1.19
C PHE A 86 6.38 -1.11 1.70
N LEU A 87 6.54 0.19 1.95
CA LEU A 87 5.44 1.06 2.36
C LEU A 87 4.32 1.11 1.31
N GLY A 88 4.69 1.11 0.03
CA GLY A 88 3.75 1.01 -1.09
C GLY A 88 2.95 -0.29 -1.10
N TYR A 89 3.51 -1.38 -0.56
CA TYR A 89 2.82 -2.65 -0.42
C TYR A 89 2.02 -2.79 0.87
N VAL A 90 2.54 -2.28 1.99
CA VAL A 90 1.89 -2.41 3.31
C VAL A 90 0.66 -1.52 3.42
N TYR A 91 0.71 -0.31 2.86
CA TYR A 91 -0.35 0.67 3.02
C TYR A 91 -1.13 0.94 1.72
N SER A 92 -2.45 0.93 1.82
CA SER A 92 -3.32 1.53 0.81
C SER A 92 -3.20 3.06 0.90
N LYS A 93 -2.42 3.67 0.00
CA LYS A 93 -2.21 5.13 -0.04
C LYS A 93 -3.53 5.91 -0.05
N GLY A 94 -4.54 5.43 -0.79
CA GLY A 94 -5.85 6.08 -0.86
C GLY A 94 -6.57 6.10 0.49
N LEU A 95 -6.64 4.96 1.17
CA LEU A 95 -7.25 4.86 2.50
C LEU A 95 -6.45 5.63 3.56
N LEU A 96 -5.11 5.59 3.47
CA LEU A 96 -4.23 6.33 4.36
C LEU A 96 -4.49 7.84 4.25
N VAL A 97 -4.43 8.38 3.03
CA VAL A 97 -4.65 9.82 2.78
C VAL A 97 -6.06 10.23 3.16
N LEU A 98 -7.08 9.44 2.81
CA LEU A 98 -8.46 9.73 3.17
C LEU A 98 -8.65 9.72 4.69
N GLY A 99 -8.10 8.73 5.39
CA GLY A 99 -8.15 8.64 6.85
C GLY A 99 -7.47 9.84 7.53
N ILE A 100 -6.29 10.26 7.04
CA ILE A 100 -5.61 11.46 7.54
C ILE A 100 -6.48 12.70 7.35
N LEU A 101 -6.98 12.93 6.13
CA LEU A 101 -7.79 14.11 5.81
C LEU A 101 -9.07 14.18 6.64
N VAL A 102 -9.80 13.07 6.74
CA VAL A 102 -11.03 12.98 7.54
C VAL A 102 -10.73 13.27 9.01
N THR A 103 -9.63 12.73 9.55
CA THR A 103 -9.23 12.96 10.95
C THR A 103 -8.89 14.43 11.19
N ILE A 104 -8.11 15.06 10.31
CA ILE A 104 -7.75 16.49 10.42
C ILE A 104 -9.01 17.36 10.35
N LEU A 105 -9.91 17.08 9.41
CA LEU A 105 -11.17 17.81 9.28
C LEU A 105 -12.06 17.64 10.52
N ALA A 106 -12.17 16.42 11.06
CA ALA A 106 -12.93 16.14 12.27
C ALA A 106 -12.43 16.96 13.47
N LEU A 107 -11.10 17.00 13.66
CA LEU A 107 -10.44 17.81 14.68
C LEU A 107 -10.65 19.31 14.45
N GLY A 108 -10.54 19.79 13.20
CA GLY A 108 -10.79 21.18 12.84
C GLY A 108 -12.22 21.63 13.15
N ILE A 109 -13.21 20.80 12.82
CA ILE A 109 -14.62 21.05 13.15
C ILE A 109 -14.83 21.03 14.66
N MET A 110 -14.14 20.16 15.39
CA MET A 110 -14.25 20.08 16.85
C MET A 110 -13.72 21.36 17.51
N VAL A 111 -12.54 21.82 17.09
CA VAL A 111 -11.91 23.03 17.62
C VAL A 111 -12.74 24.27 17.26
N THR A 112 -13.16 24.41 15.99
CA THR A 112 -13.98 25.55 15.56
C THR A 112 -15.38 25.53 16.15
N GLY A 113 -16.00 24.35 16.30
CA GLY A 113 -17.32 24.21 16.90
C GLY A 113 -17.37 24.63 18.37
N VAL A 114 -16.26 24.49 19.10
CA VAL A 114 -16.15 24.83 20.53
C VAL A 114 -15.64 26.25 20.74
N PHE A 115 -14.62 26.67 19.99
CA PHE A 115 -13.87 27.90 20.27
C PHE A 115 -14.17 29.05 19.30
N THR A 116 -14.91 28.82 18.21
CA THR A 116 -15.22 29.87 17.22
C THR A 116 -16.70 29.95 16.86
N GLY A 117 -17.12 31.08 16.27
CA GLY A 117 -18.50 31.31 15.80
C GLY A 117 -18.84 30.63 14.47
N ILE A 118 -17.98 29.73 13.98
CA ILE A 118 -18.15 29.04 12.70
C ILE A 118 -19.11 27.85 12.90
N PHE A 119 -19.97 27.59 11.91
CA PHE A 119 -21.02 26.54 11.98
C PHE A 119 -22.08 26.76 13.09
N THR A 120 -22.27 27.99 13.55
CA THR A 120 -23.26 28.34 14.60
C THR A 120 -24.72 28.09 14.21
N TRP A 121 -25.00 27.85 12.93
CA TRP A 121 -26.30 27.36 12.46
C TRP A 121 -26.60 25.91 12.91
N PHE A 122 -25.61 25.16 13.38
CA PHE A 122 -25.78 23.88 14.07
C PHE A 122 -25.58 24.04 15.58
N SER A 123 -26.37 23.30 16.37
CA SER A 123 -26.18 23.26 17.82
C SER A 123 -24.77 22.74 18.17
N LEU A 124 -24.25 23.17 19.33
CA LEU A 124 -22.94 22.70 19.82
C LEU A 124 -22.89 21.16 19.89
N ASN A 125 -23.96 20.53 20.36
CA ASN A 125 -24.07 19.07 20.44
C ASN A 125 -24.00 18.43 19.05
N ALA A 126 -24.72 18.96 18.05
CA ALA A 126 -24.67 18.42 16.69
C ALA A 126 -23.25 18.49 16.09
N ARG A 127 -22.54 19.60 16.33
CA ARG A 127 -21.14 19.78 15.88
C ARG A 127 -20.20 18.77 16.55
N LEU A 128 -20.30 18.60 17.87
CA LEU A 128 -19.48 17.64 18.61
C LEU A 128 -19.74 16.19 18.21
N TYR A 129 -21.01 15.78 18.08
CA TYR A 129 -21.35 14.42 17.66
C TYR A 129 -20.87 14.13 16.24
N PHE A 130 -21.02 15.10 15.32
CA PHE A 130 -20.50 14.96 13.96
C PHE A 130 -18.97 14.80 13.95
N SER A 131 -18.26 15.65 14.69
CA SER A 131 -16.80 15.55 14.83
C SER A 131 -16.36 14.20 15.39
N ILE A 132 -17.01 13.72 16.45
CA ILE A 132 -16.67 12.42 17.06
C ILE A 132 -16.92 11.29 16.06
N ALA A 133 -18.08 11.27 15.39
CA ALA A 133 -18.39 10.26 14.39
C ALA A 133 -17.38 10.27 13.22
N ALA A 134 -17.05 11.45 12.70
CA ALA A 134 -16.04 11.61 11.67
C ALA A 134 -14.65 11.14 12.12
N LEU A 135 -14.29 11.37 13.39
CA LEU A 135 -13.02 10.95 13.97
C LEU A 135 -12.94 9.42 14.09
N VAL A 136 -14.04 8.77 14.50
CA VAL A 136 -14.15 7.29 14.49
C VAL A 136 -13.97 6.74 13.08
N VAL A 137 -14.61 7.34 12.08
CA VAL A 137 -14.45 6.95 10.67
C VAL A 137 -13.01 7.16 10.20
N GLY A 138 -12.40 8.31 10.50
CA GLY A 138 -11.02 8.63 10.14
C GLY A 138 -10.02 7.63 10.71
N ILE A 139 -10.11 7.32 12.01
CA ILE A 139 -9.27 6.32 12.66
C ILE A 139 -9.50 4.93 12.04
N SER A 140 -10.74 4.55 11.79
CA SER A 140 -11.07 3.25 11.18
C SER A 140 -10.45 3.12 9.78
N LEU A 141 -10.47 4.19 8.98
CA LEU A 141 -9.81 4.24 7.67
C LEU A 141 -8.28 4.13 7.79
N LEU A 142 -7.67 4.75 8.80
CA LEU A 142 -6.23 4.60 9.06
C LEU A 142 -5.86 3.16 9.41
N VAL A 143 -6.64 2.50 10.27
CA VAL A 143 -6.43 1.09 10.61
C VAL A 143 -6.61 0.20 9.37
N ALA A 144 -7.70 0.40 8.62
CA ALA A 144 -7.97 -0.34 7.38
C ALA A 144 -6.95 -0.06 6.26
N SER A 145 -6.21 1.07 6.34
CA SER A 145 -5.16 1.38 5.36
C SER A 145 -3.99 0.41 5.44
N LYS A 146 -3.76 -0.21 6.61
CA LYS A 146 -2.71 -1.20 6.82
C LYS A 146 -3.20 -2.56 6.33
N SER A 147 -2.44 -3.22 5.47
CA SER A 147 -2.78 -4.60 5.12
C SER A 147 -2.46 -5.56 6.25
N GLU A 148 -3.35 -6.52 6.48
CA GLU A 148 -3.25 -7.55 7.53
C GLU A 148 -2.00 -8.45 7.42
N LEU A 149 -1.33 -8.43 6.27
CA LEU A 149 -0.16 -9.25 6.04
C LEU A 149 1.03 -8.72 6.84
N SER A 150 1.45 -9.50 7.84
CA SER A 150 2.68 -9.29 8.61
C SER A 150 3.88 -9.58 7.73
N TYR A 151 4.36 -8.58 7.01
CA TYR A 151 5.56 -8.73 6.20
C TYR A 151 6.79 -8.56 7.08
N ARG A 152 7.52 -9.64 7.28
CA ARG A 152 8.90 -9.62 7.76
C ARG A 152 9.81 -9.79 6.54
N LEU A 153 10.73 -8.84 6.40
CA LEU A 153 11.90 -8.95 5.53
C LEU A 153 12.92 -9.88 6.19
#